data_AF-A0A355B3D3-F1
#
_entry.id   AF-A0A355B3D3-F1
#
_cell.length_a   1.000
_cell.length_b   1.000
_cell.length_c   1.000
_cell.angle_alpha   90.00
_cell.angle_beta   90.00
_cell.angle_gamma   90.00
#
_symmetry.space_group_name_H-M   'P 1'
#
loop_
_entity.id
_entity.type
_entity.pdbx_description
1 polymer ?
#
loop_
_entity_poly.entity_id
_entity_poly.type
_entity_poly.pdbx_seq_one_letter_code
_entity_poly.pdbx_strand_id
1 'polypeptide(L)'
;MATLQEQLFIQAATRSLNDLAKDLRKKYEPKKGDRFSVKGITYEIGPPRYVEDGIRFEISSKIPGEELPTGYSETKYFKEIKKVCQKADKKPSSGDMENIIRETRDQERKERDYVKLSYQYSKNELFDEKKVIKEVEEFSKNPDKEKPPAVPGTNTLAARLILIRLEGTLLEGAEKNIQDLIKANDAVRSKLKKLKSK
;
A
#
# COMPACT_ATOMS: atom_id res chain seq x y z
N MET A 1 17.24 13.95 12.15
CA MET A 1 16.13 14.89 11.89
C MET A 1 15.78 14.78 10.43
N ALA A 2 14.49 14.64 10.10
CA ALA A 2 14.06 14.57 8.70
C ALA A 2 14.18 15.95 8.05
N THR A 3 14.63 16.00 6.80
CA THR A 3 14.69 17.26 6.02
C THR A 3 13.30 17.81 5.72
N LEU A 4 13.16 19.10 5.40
CA LEU A 4 11.86 19.68 5.01
C LEU A 4 11.25 18.94 3.82
N GLN A 5 12.08 18.54 2.84
CA GLN A 5 11.65 17.76 1.70
C GLN A 5 11.06 16.40 2.12
N GLU A 6 11.76 15.68 3.00
CA GLU A 6 11.29 14.39 3.52
C GLU A 6 9.96 14.53 4.27
N GLN A 7 9.82 15.58 5.08
CA GLN A 7 8.57 15.85 5.79
C GLN A 7 7.42 16.10 4.82
N LEU A 8 7.62 16.91 3.77
CA LEU A 8 6.61 17.16 2.76
C LEU A 8 6.24 15.89 1.99
N PHE A 9 7.23 15.04 1.67
CA PHE A 9 7.00 13.79 0.96
C PHE A 9 6.21 12.80 1.82
N ILE A 10 6.54 12.68 3.11
CA ILE A 10 5.79 11.84 4.05
C ILE A 10 4.36 12.36 4.21
N GLN A 11 4.16 13.68 4.31
CA GLN A 11 2.82 14.25 4.44
C GLN A 11 1.96 13.98 3.21
N ALA A 12 2.49 14.21 2.01
CA ALA A 12 1.85 13.91 0.74
C ALA A 12 1.51 12.41 0.61
N ALA A 13 2.46 11.55 0.95
CA ALA A 13 2.26 10.10 0.96
C ALA A 13 1.17 9.68 1.95
N THR A 14 1.19 10.24 3.15
CA THR A 14 0.23 9.92 4.21
C THR A 14 -1.18 10.30 3.79
N ARG A 15 -1.35 11.49 3.19
CA ARG A 15 -2.64 11.91 2.65
C ARG A 15 -3.15 10.93 1.61
N SER A 16 -2.30 10.60 0.63
CA SER A 16 -2.65 9.70 -0.48
C SER A 16 -3.07 8.31 0.00
N LEU A 17 -2.30 7.71 0.91
CA LEU A 17 -2.61 6.39 1.46
C LEU A 17 -3.86 6.40 2.36
N ASN A 18 -4.09 7.48 3.12
CA ASN A 18 -5.29 7.63 3.93
C ASN A 18 -6.54 7.80 3.07
N ASP A 19 -6.47 8.56 1.98
CA ASP A 19 -7.58 8.73 1.06
C ASP A 19 -7.90 7.42 0.34
N LEU A 20 -6.87 6.67 -0.07
CA LEU A 20 -7.04 5.30 -0.57
C LEU A 20 -7.72 4.38 0.45
N ALA A 21 -7.28 4.39 1.70
CA ALA A 21 -7.87 3.58 2.76
C ALA A 21 -9.36 3.92 2.97
N LYS A 22 -9.72 5.22 2.93
CA LYS A 22 -11.12 5.66 3.00
C LYS A 22 -11.92 5.14 1.81
N ASP A 23 -11.40 5.23 0.60
CA ASP A 23 -12.13 4.79 -0.59
C ASP A 23 -12.29 3.27 -0.64
N LEU A 24 -11.28 2.51 -0.21
CA LEU A 24 -11.39 1.06 -0.05
C LEU A 24 -12.40 0.68 1.03
N ARG A 25 -12.51 1.44 2.13
CA ARG A 25 -13.54 1.26 3.16
C ARG A 25 -14.95 1.61 2.69
N LYS A 26 -15.11 2.48 1.68
CA LYS A 26 -16.41 2.73 1.04
C LYS A 26 -16.76 1.61 0.06
N LYS A 27 -15.76 1.10 -0.66
CA LYS A 27 -15.92 0.06 -1.68
C LYS A 27 -16.14 -1.34 -1.09
N TYR A 28 -15.52 -1.62 0.06
CA TYR A 28 -15.55 -2.90 0.75
C TYR A 28 -16.13 -2.78 2.16
N GLU A 29 -16.21 -3.87 2.91
CA GLU A 29 -16.75 -3.84 4.27
C GLU A 29 -15.80 -3.13 5.25
N PRO A 30 -16.18 -2.00 5.87
CA PRO A 30 -15.31 -1.29 6.80
C PRO A 30 -15.11 -2.09 8.10
N LYS A 31 -13.89 -2.02 8.67
CA LYS A 31 -13.54 -2.57 9.98
C LYS A 31 -13.00 -1.45 10.90
N LYS A 32 -12.61 -1.81 12.14
CA LYS A 32 -12.05 -0.87 13.12
C LYS A 32 -10.76 -0.22 12.58
N GLY A 33 -10.67 1.10 12.68
CA GLY A 33 -9.53 1.88 12.17
C GLY A 33 -9.57 2.00 10.64
N ASP A 34 -8.40 1.95 10.01
CA ASP A 34 -8.23 2.05 8.54
C ASP A 34 -8.32 0.70 7.82
N ARG A 35 -8.94 -0.29 8.50
CA ARG A 35 -9.05 -1.66 8.02
C ARG A 35 -10.33 -1.86 7.21
N PHE A 36 -10.27 -2.74 6.23
CA PHE A 36 -11.42 -3.15 5.43
C PHE A 36 -11.41 -4.67 5.19
N SER A 37 -12.57 -5.26 4.90
CA SER A 37 -12.75 -6.70 4.71
C SER A 37 -13.20 -7.00 3.28
N VAL A 38 -12.50 -7.92 2.62
CA VAL A 38 -12.85 -8.43 1.30
C VAL A 38 -13.01 -9.94 1.41
N LYS A 39 -14.24 -10.44 1.17
CA LYS A 39 -14.58 -11.87 1.24
C LYS A 39 -14.14 -12.54 2.54
N GLY A 40 -14.23 -11.84 3.67
CA GLY A 40 -13.85 -12.33 5.01
C GLY A 40 -12.37 -12.19 5.37
N ILE A 41 -11.51 -11.70 4.46
CA ILE A 41 -10.11 -11.35 4.78
C ILE A 41 -10.03 -9.86 5.11
N THR A 42 -9.42 -9.53 6.25
CA THR A 42 -9.15 -8.15 6.65
C THR A 42 -7.84 -7.66 6.05
N TYR A 43 -7.85 -6.46 5.47
CA TYR A 43 -6.70 -5.77 4.89
C TYR A 43 -6.44 -4.45 5.63
N GLU A 44 -5.19 -4.01 5.60
CA GLU A 44 -4.73 -2.76 6.21
C GLU A 44 -3.57 -2.17 5.40
N ILE A 45 -3.53 -0.83 5.32
CA ILE A 45 -2.41 -0.08 4.75
C ILE A 45 -1.67 0.56 5.92
N GLY A 46 -0.38 0.26 6.05
CA GLY A 46 0.50 0.85 7.05
C GLY A 46 0.92 2.28 6.68
N PRO A 47 1.32 3.09 7.67
CA PRO A 47 1.75 4.45 7.43
C PRO A 47 3.03 4.47 6.57
N PRO A 48 3.19 5.46 5.67
CA PRO A 48 4.38 5.58 4.87
C PRO A 48 5.56 6.05 5.72
N ARG A 49 6.76 5.60 5.35
CA ARG A 49 8.04 6.03 5.91
C ARG A 49 8.94 6.45 4.77
N TYR A 50 9.69 7.52 4.99
CA TYR A 50 10.77 7.88 4.08
C TYR A 50 11.98 7.00 4.37
N VAL A 51 12.50 6.31 3.36
CA VAL A 51 13.64 5.41 3.50
C VAL A 51 14.59 5.67 2.33
N GLU A 52 15.84 6.00 2.66
CA GLU A 52 16.91 6.32 1.71
C GLU A 52 16.51 7.44 0.73
N ASP A 53 16.00 7.06 -0.44
CA ASP A 53 15.62 7.95 -1.53
C ASP A 53 14.20 7.68 -2.05
N GLY A 54 13.28 7.39 -1.13
CA GLY A 54 11.92 7.02 -1.51
C GLY A 54 10.95 6.86 -0.36
N ILE A 55 9.74 6.43 -0.72
CA ILE A 55 8.67 6.14 0.22
C ILE A 55 8.50 4.62 0.32
N ARG A 56 8.50 4.12 1.55
CA ARG A 56 8.16 2.75 1.87
C ARG A 56 6.87 2.71 2.66
N PHE A 57 5.96 1.82 2.31
CA PHE A 57 4.77 1.53 3.09
C PHE A 57 4.48 0.03 3.07
N GLU A 58 3.59 -0.39 3.95
CA GLU A 58 3.28 -1.80 4.18
C GLU A 58 1.81 -2.03 3.85
N ILE A 59 1.49 -3.17 3.24
CA ILE A 59 0.11 -3.64 3.09
C ILE A 59 0.04 -4.99 3.79
N SER A 60 -0.96 -5.16 4.66
CA SER A 60 -1.18 -6.42 5.35
C SER A 60 -2.54 -7.03 5.02
N SER A 61 -2.61 -8.35 5.05
CA SER A 61 -3.86 -9.12 4.93
C SER A 61 -3.88 -10.26 5.94
N LYS A 62 -5.00 -10.43 6.65
CA LYS A 62 -5.21 -11.51 7.62
C LYS A 62 -5.20 -12.87 6.91
N ILE A 63 -4.48 -13.84 7.44
CA ILE A 63 -4.54 -15.22 6.94
C ILE A 63 -5.85 -15.86 7.43
N PRO A 64 -6.68 -16.45 6.53
CA PRO A 64 -7.91 -17.12 6.92
C PRO A 64 -7.60 -18.54 7.46
N GLY A 65 -7.01 -18.62 8.66
CA GLY A 65 -6.61 -19.88 9.30
C GLY A 65 -7.75 -20.90 9.41
N GLU A 66 -8.96 -20.43 9.71
CA GLU A 66 -10.19 -21.26 9.80
C GLU A 66 -10.57 -21.93 8.47
N GLU A 67 -10.15 -21.37 7.33
CA GLU A 67 -10.44 -21.92 6.01
C GLU A 67 -9.35 -22.88 5.50
N LEU A 68 -8.22 -22.97 6.18
CA LEU A 68 -7.13 -23.84 5.76
C LEU A 68 -7.52 -25.33 5.92
N PRO A 69 -7.10 -26.21 5.00
CA PRO A 69 -7.25 -27.65 5.17
C PRO A 69 -6.47 -28.17 6.39
N THR A 70 -6.94 -29.25 7.02
CA THR A 70 -6.22 -29.94 8.10
C THR A 70 -4.82 -30.34 7.61
N GLY A 71 -3.76 -29.83 8.26
CA GLY A 71 -2.36 -30.07 7.87
C GLY A 71 -1.77 -29.05 6.87
N TYR A 72 -2.54 -28.04 6.46
CA TYR A 72 -2.02 -26.91 5.69
C TYR A 72 -1.60 -25.78 6.63
N SER A 73 -0.31 -25.44 6.63
CA SER A 73 0.24 -24.41 7.51
C SER A 73 0.05 -23.00 6.94
N GLU A 74 -0.12 -22.02 7.82
CA GLU A 74 -0.15 -20.59 7.51
C GLU A 74 1.15 -20.16 6.79
N THR A 75 2.27 -20.79 7.13
CA THR A 75 3.56 -20.59 6.43
C THR A 75 3.53 -21.03 4.96
N LYS A 76 2.77 -22.08 4.60
CA LYS A 76 2.58 -22.47 3.18
C LYS A 76 1.70 -21.45 2.47
N TYR A 77 0.64 -20.98 3.13
CA TYR A 77 -0.24 -19.93 2.61
C TYR A 77 0.53 -18.65 2.27
N PHE A 78 1.35 -18.19 3.22
CA PHE A 78 2.23 -17.04 3.03
C PHE A 78 3.20 -17.23 1.86
N LYS A 79 3.86 -18.40 1.76
CA LYS A 79 4.78 -18.70 0.65
C LYS A 79 4.07 -18.66 -0.70
N GLU A 80 2.83 -19.14 -0.79
CA GLU A 80 2.06 -19.09 -2.03
C GLU A 80 1.67 -17.65 -2.40
N ILE A 81 1.21 -16.85 -1.45
CA ILE A 81 0.90 -15.43 -1.69
C ILE A 81 2.16 -14.68 -2.14
N LYS A 82 3.27 -14.86 -1.42
CA LYS A 82 4.55 -14.24 -1.76
C LYS A 82 4.98 -14.59 -3.19
N LYS A 83 4.80 -15.85 -3.61
CA LYS A 83 5.08 -16.28 -4.99
C LYS A 83 4.18 -15.62 -6.03
N VAL A 84 2.90 -15.38 -5.72
CA VAL A 84 1.98 -14.68 -6.63
C VAL A 84 2.34 -13.19 -6.70
N CYS A 85 2.54 -12.53 -5.56
CA CYS A 85 2.89 -11.11 -5.51
C CYS A 85 4.29 -10.81 -6.09
N GLN A 86 5.21 -11.77 -6.08
CA GLN A 86 6.51 -11.64 -6.76
C GLN A 86 6.40 -11.59 -8.30
N LYS A 87 5.26 -11.99 -8.86
CA LYS A 87 4.98 -11.90 -10.30
C LYS A 87 4.22 -10.63 -10.68
N ALA A 88 3.83 -9.80 -9.72
CA ALA A 88 3.19 -8.52 -9.98
C ALA A 88 4.19 -7.53 -10.60
N ASP A 89 3.66 -6.52 -11.30
CA ASP A 89 4.46 -5.48 -11.96
C ASP A 89 5.35 -4.75 -10.94
N LYS A 90 4.77 -4.35 -9.80
CA LYS A 90 5.51 -3.84 -8.64
C LYS A 90 5.70 -4.96 -7.63
N LYS A 91 6.93 -5.44 -7.51
CA LYS A 91 7.30 -6.47 -6.54
C LYS A 91 7.40 -5.86 -5.14
N PRO A 92 6.92 -6.58 -4.10
CA PRO A 92 7.18 -6.17 -2.73
C PRO A 92 8.69 -6.25 -2.44
N SER A 93 9.24 -5.23 -1.77
CA SER A 93 10.64 -5.16 -1.38
C SER A 93 10.97 -6.18 -0.29
N SER A 94 10.02 -6.45 0.60
CA SER A 94 10.09 -7.52 1.58
C SER A 94 8.68 -8.06 1.86
N GLY A 95 8.62 -9.21 2.51
CA GLY A 95 7.36 -9.74 3.00
C GLY A 95 7.62 -10.60 4.22
N ASP A 96 6.81 -10.39 5.25
CA ASP A 96 6.93 -10.97 6.57
C ASP A 96 5.58 -11.55 7.02
N MET A 97 5.63 -12.55 7.90
CA MET A 97 4.46 -13.01 8.65
C MET A 97 4.44 -12.25 9.97
N GLU A 98 3.48 -11.36 10.15
CA GLU A 98 3.31 -10.66 11.42
C GLU A 98 2.33 -11.46 12.28
N ASN A 99 2.84 -12.09 13.34
CA ASN A 99 2.02 -12.77 14.34
C ASN A 99 1.62 -11.74 15.40
N ILE A 100 0.37 -11.28 15.34
CA ILE A 100 -0.16 -10.38 16.37
C ILE A 100 -0.69 -11.24 17.52
N ILE A 101 0.14 -11.48 18.53
CA ILE A 101 -0.28 -12.10 19.80
C ILE A 101 -1.16 -11.07 20.53
N ARG A 102 -2.47 -11.34 20.62
CA ARG A 102 -3.36 -10.61 21.53
C ARG A 102 -3.64 -11.48 22.74
N GLU A 103 -3.18 -11.04 23.92
CA GLU A 103 -3.72 -11.53 25.18
C GLU A 103 -5.11 -10.90 25.37
N THR A 104 -6.16 -11.69 25.16
CA THR A 104 -7.51 -11.32 25.59
C THR A 104 -7.67 -11.55 27.09
N ARG A 105 -8.58 -10.81 27.74
CA ARG A 105 -8.89 -10.93 29.18
C ARG A 105 -9.35 -12.34 29.57
N ASP A 106 -9.91 -13.07 28.62
CA ASP A 106 -10.15 -14.50 28.69
C ASP A 106 -8.94 -15.20 28.05
N GLN A 107 -8.34 -16.15 28.77
CA GLN A 107 -7.05 -16.83 28.55
C GLN A 107 -6.86 -17.56 27.19
N GLU A 108 -7.58 -17.20 26.14
CA GLU A 108 -7.37 -17.66 24.77
C GLU A 108 -6.31 -16.79 24.06
N ARG A 109 -5.10 -17.33 23.89
CA ARG A 109 -4.14 -16.76 22.92
C ARG A 109 -4.71 -16.92 21.51
N LYS A 110 -5.17 -15.82 20.91
CA LYS A 110 -5.54 -15.80 19.49
C LYS A 110 -4.34 -15.33 18.68
N GLU A 111 -3.53 -16.27 18.23
CA GLU A 111 -2.53 -16.04 17.20
C GLU A 111 -3.27 -15.67 15.91
N ARG A 112 -2.95 -14.49 15.37
CA ARG A 112 -3.51 -14.03 14.10
C ARG A 112 -2.34 -13.72 13.20
N ASP A 113 -2.07 -14.64 12.28
CA ASP A 113 -1.04 -14.42 11.28
C ASP A 113 -1.57 -13.49 10.19
N TYR A 114 -0.79 -12.44 9.93
CA TYR A 114 -0.99 -11.55 8.80
C TYR A 114 0.14 -11.78 7.80
N VAL A 115 -0.23 -11.81 6.52
CA VAL A 115 0.74 -11.58 5.44
C VAL A 115 0.99 -10.09 5.38
N LYS A 116 2.23 -9.67 5.55
CA LYS A 116 2.65 -8.27 5.45
C LYS A 116 3.63 -8.13 4.30
N LEU A 117 3.33 -7.24 3.37
CA LEU A 117 4.16 -6.95 2.21
C LEU A 117 4.61 -5.50 2.26
N SER A 118 5.91 -5.28 2.19
CA SER A 118 6.50 -3.95 2.12
C SER A 118 6.69 -3.55 0.66
N TYR A 119 6.31 -2.32 0.32
CA TYR A 119 6.50 -1.74 -1.00
C TYR A 119 7.34 -0.48 -0.87
N GLN A 120 8.38 -0.38 -1.70
CA GLN A 120 9.25 0.78 -1.77
C GLN A 120 9.18 1.41 -3.16
N TYR A 121 8.95 2.72 -3.18
CA TYR A 121 8.94 3.55 -4.37
C TYR A 121 10.06 4.57 -4.27
N SER A 122 11.01 4.51 -5.19
CA SER A 122 12.08 5.50 -5.31
C SER A 122 11.55 6.83 -5.86
N LYS A 123 12.28 7.94 -5.65
CA LYS A 123 11.90 9.25 -6.20
C LYS A 123 11.65 9.22 -7.70
N ASN A 124 12.53 8.55 -8.45
CA ASN A 124 12.43 8.42 -9.90
C ASN A 124 11.18 7.66 -10.37
N GLU A 125 10.62 6.79 -9.52
CA GLU A 125 9.36 6.12 -9.79
C GLU A 125 8.15 7.00 -9.44
N LEU A 126 8.30 7.91 -8.48
CA LEU A 126 7.22 8.79 -8.01
C LEU A 126 7.05 10.03 -8.87
N PHE A 127 8.15 10.58 -9.40
CA PHE A 127 8.12 11.72 -10.32
C PHE A 127 9.37 11.74 -11.20
N ASP A 128 9.23 12.36 -12.37
CA ASP A 128 10.33 12.58 -13.31
C ASP A 128 10.71 14.06 -13.28
N GLU A 129 11.89 14.36 -12.73
CA GLU A 129 12.41 15.72 -12.60
C GLU A 129 12.49 16.44 -13.95
N LYS A 130 12.84 15.74 -15.03
CA LYS A 130 12.94 16.34 -16.37
C LYS A 130 11.56 16.75 -16.88
N LYS A 131 10.51 15.99 -16.57
CA LYS A 131 9.13 16.36 -16.92
C LYS A 131 8.65 17.54 -16.10
N VAL A 132 8.99 17.59 -14.81
CA VAL A 132 8.64 18.73 -13.94
C VAL A 132 9.28 20.01 -14.47
N ILE A 133 10.56 19.99 -14.81
CA ILE A 133 11.26 21.16 -15.35
C ILE A 133 10.60 21.67 -16.64
N LYS A 134 10.29 20.75 -17.57
CA LYS A 134 9.59 21.10 -18.82
C LYS A 134 8.22 21.73 -18.57
N GLU A 135 7.44 21.19 -17.64
CA GLU A 135 6.14 21.79 -17.28
C GLU A 135 6.30 23.18 -16.67
N VAL A 136 7.29 23.39 -15.80
CA VAL A 136 7.57 24.70 -15.22
C VAL A 136 7.95 25.72 -16.30
N GLU A 137 8.73 25.31 -17.30
CA GLU A 137 9.05 26.15 -18.45
C GLU A 137 7.81 26.46 -19.30
N GLU A 138 6.93 25.49 -19.52
CA GLU A 138 5.66 25.72 -20.22
C GLU A 138 4.77 26.73 -19.50
N PHE A 139 4.65 26.63 -18.16
CA PHE A 139 3.89 27.59 -17.36
C PHE A 139 4.52 28.98 -17.37
N SER A 140 5.84 29.06 -17.52
CA SER A 140 6.55 30.34 -17.67
C SER A 140 6.30 30.98 -19.05
N LYS A 141 6.12 30.16 -20.09
CA LYS A 141 5.83 30.61 -21.46
C LYS A 141 4.34 30.94 -21.67
N ASN A 142 3.43 30.27 -20.95
CA ASN A 142 1.98 30.44 -21.05
C ASN A 142 1.37 30.84 -19.70
N PRO A 143 1.34 32.14 -19.36
CA PRO A 143 0.85 32.62 -18.06
C PRO A 143 -0.65 32.42 -17.83
N ASP A 144 -1.44 32.23 -18.90
CA ASP A 144 -2.88 31.97 -18.84
C ASP A 144 -3.23 30.49 -18.55
N LYS A 145 -2.24 29.59 -18.54
CA LYS A 145 -2.46 28.17 -18.24
C LYS A 145 -2.80 28.01 -16.76
N GLU A 146 -3.89 27.31 -16.46
CA GLU A 146 -4.34 27.08 -15.09
C GLU A 146 -3.24 26.38 -14.27
N LYS A 147 -2.77 27.07 -13.24
CA LYS A 147 -1.65 26.59 -12.42
C LYS A 147 -2.12 25.44 -11.53
N PRO A 148 -1.24 24.48 -11.22
CA PRO A 148 -1.54 23.44 -10.24
C PRO A 148 -1.97 24.05 -8.90
N PRO A 149 -2.86 23.37 -8.16
CA PRO A 149 -3.35 23.85 -6.88
C PRO A 149 -2.18 24.11 -5.92
N ALA A 150 -2.38 25.08 -5.03
CA ALA A 150 -1.40 25.37 -4.00
C ALA A 150 -1.28 24.19 -3.03
N VAL A 151 -0.04 23.71 -2.83
CA VAL A 151 0.25 22.66 -1.85
C VAL A 151 0.87 23.31 -0.61
N PRO A 152 0.32 23.08 0.60
CA PRO A 152 0.89 23.62 1.83
C PRO A 152 2.38 23.31 1.98
N GLY A 153 3.16 24.28 2.43
CA GLY A 153 4.61 24.12 2.61
C GLY A 153 5.45 24.19 1.32
N THR A 154 4.84 24.51 0.17
CA THR A 154 5.56 24.73 -1.09
C THR A 154 5.40 26.14 -1.65
N ASN A 155 6.54 26.77 -1.91
CA ASN A 155 6.58 28.17 -2.38
C ASN A 155 6.91 28.25 -3.89
N THR A 156 7.27 27.13 -4.51
CA THR A 156 7.66 27.05 -5.93
C THR A 156 6.68 26.18 -6.71
N LEU A 157 6.50 26.50 -7.99
CA LEU A 157 5.67 25.71 -8.92
C LEU A 157 6.23 24.28 -9.08
N ALA A 158 7.55 24.15 -9.16
CA ALA A 158 8.23 22.85 -9.24
C ALA A 158 7.92 21.96 -8.04
N ALA A 159 7.98 22.51 -6.81
CA ALA A 159 7.67 21.74 -5.61
C ALA A 159 6.20 21.29 -5.57
N ARG A 160 5.26 22.13 -6.02
CA ARG A 160 3.84 21.75 -6.15
C ARG A 160 3.65 20.59 -7.12
N LEU A 161 4.26 20.67 -8.30
CA LEU A 161 4.17 19.62 -9.33
C LEU A 161 4.79 18.30 -8.85
N ILE A 162 5.92 18.35 -8.16
CA ILE A 162 6.55 17.17 -7.57
C ILE A 162 5.62 16.49 -6.58
N LEU A 163 5.04 17.24 -5.64
CA LEU A 163 4.14 16.66 -4.63
C LEU A 163 2.87 16.10 -5.26
N ILE A 164 2.25 16.80 -6.20
CA ILE A 164 1.03 16.30 -6.89
C ILE A 164 1.32 15.00 -7.65
N ARG A 165 2.45 14.93 -8.38
CA ARG A 165 2.83 13.70 -9.10
C ARG A 165 3.16 12.55 -8.15
N LEU A 166 3.83 12.85 -7.04
CA LEU A 166 4.11 11.88 -6.00
C LEU A 166 2.81 11.34 -5.41
N GLU A 167 1.85 12.20 -5.06
CA GLU A 167 0.54 11.80 -4.53
C GLU A 167 -0.20 10.89 -5.51
N GLY A 168 -0.33 11.30 -6.78
CA GLY A 168 -1.03 10.53 -7.80
C GLY A 168 -0.37 9.17 -8.10
N THR A 169 0.95 9.17 -8.29
CA THR A 169 1.68 7.93 -8.62
C THR A 169 1.68 6.95 -7.45
N LEU A 170 1.80 7.45 -6.21
CA LEU A 170 1.71 6.61 -5.02
C LEU A 170 0.30 6.06 -4.83
N LEU A 171 -0.73 6.88 -5.05
CA LEU A 171 -2.14 6.46 -4.96
C LEU A 171 -2.45 5.32 -5.92
N GLU A 172 -2.13 5.51 -7.21
CA GLU A 172 -2.34 4.48 -8.25
C GLU A 172 -1.52 3.22 -7.97
N GLY A 173 -0.26 3.38 -7.57
CA GLY A 173 0.62 2.27 -7.22
C GLY A 173 0.11 1.47 -6.03
N ALA A 174 -0.30 2.14 -4.97
CA ALA A 174 -0.84 1.52 -3.77
C ALA A 174 -2.18 0.82 -4.05
N GLU A 175 -3.06 1.41 -4.86
CA GLU A 175 -4.31 0.76 -5.26
C GLU A 175 -4.02 -0.54 -6.01
N LYS A 176 -3.12 -0.53 -6.98
CA LYS A 176 -2.69 -1.72 -7.73
C LYS A 176 -2.12 -2.79 -6.81
N ASN A 177 -1.21 -2.43 -5.90
CA ASN A 177 -0.61 -3.37 -4.95
C ASN A 177 -1.65 -4.07 -4.07
N ILE A 178 -2.67 -3.33 -3.62
CA ILE A 178 -3.78 -3.90 -2.82
C ILE A 178 -4.63 -4.83 -3.67
N GLN A 179 -4.98 -4.41 -4.89
CA GLN A 179 -5.73 -5.26 -5.82
C GLN A 179 -4.97 -6.55 -6.13
N ASP A 180 -3.65 -6.49 -6.30
CA ASP A 180 -2.81 -7.65 -6.54
C ASP A 180 -2.75 -8.59 -5.34
N LEU A 181 -2.70 -8.04 -4.11
CA LEU A 181 -2.79 -8.85 -2.90
C LEU A 181 -4.17 -9.52 -2.75
N ILE A 182 -5.26 -8.81 -3.07
CA ILE A 182 -6.62 -9.38 -3.08
C ILE A 182 -6.70 -10.52 -4.11
N LYS A 183 -6.21 -10.31 -5.33
CA LYS A 183 -6.14 -11.34 -6.38
C LYS A 183 -5.29 -12.53 -5.96
N ALA A 184 -4.16 -12.30 -5.30
CA ALA A 184 -3.31 -13.36 -4.77
C ALA A 184 -4.04 -14.21 -3.73
N ASN A 185 -4.73 -13.57 -2.79
CA ASN A 185 -5.56 -14.24 -1.79
C ASN A 185 -6.69 -15.07 -2.44
N ASP A 186 -7.37 -14.51 -3.44
CA ASP A 186 -8.42 -15.21 -4.19
C ASP A 186 -7.88 -16.42 -4.97
N ALA A 187 -6.71 -16.29 -5.60
CA ALA A 187 -6.07 -17.37 -6.35
C ALA A 187 -5.64 -18.52 -5.43
N VAL A 188 -5.03 -18.21 -4.29
CA VAL A 188 -4.61 -19.22 -3.30
C VAL A 188 -5.84 -19.89 -2.67
N ARG A 189 -6.85 -19.13 -2.25
CA ARG A 189 -8.11 -19.69 -1.71
C ARG A 189 -8.81 -20.61 -2.71
N SER A 190 -8.85 -20.23 -3.99
CA SER A 190 -9.44 -21.07 -5.04
C SER A 190 -8.71 -22.39 -5.22
N LYS A 191 -7.38 -22.40 -5.11
CA LYS A 191 -6.58 -23.65 -5.11
C LYS A 191 -6.87 -24.51 -3.89
N LEU A 192 -6.98 -23.91 -2.70
CA LEU A 192 -7.30 -24.62 -1.46
C LEU A 192 -8.69 -25.27 -1.50
N LYS A 193 -9.70 -24.59 -2.07
CA LYS A 193 -11.04 -25.18 -2.26
C LYS A 193 -11.00 -26.43 -3.15
N LYS A 194 -10.21 -26.41 -4.23
CA LYS A 194 -10.01 -27.59 -5.11
C LYS A 194 -9.29 -28.75 -4.41
N LEU A 195 -8.43 -28.45 -3.44
CA LEU A 195 -7.75 -29.45 -2.62
C LEU A 195 -8.67 -30.07 -1.56
N LYS A 196 -9.64 -29.31 -1.03
CA LYS A 196 -10.67 -29.82 -0.10
C LYS A 196 -11.76 -30.66 -0.78
N SER A 197 -11.97 -30.48 -2.09
CA SER A 197 -12.98 -31.21 -2.87
C SER A 197 -12.46 -32.52 -3.50
N LYS A 198 -11.20 -32.88 -3.24
CA LYS A 198 -10.58 -34.14 -3.63
C LYS A 198 -10.36 -34.98 -2.39
#